data_AF-A0AAE2BM27-F1
#
_entry.id   AF-A0AAE2BM27-F1
#
_cell.length_a   1.000
_cell.length_b   1.000
_cell.length_c   1.000
_cell.angle_alpha   90.00
_cell.angle_beta   90.00
_cell.angle_gamma   90.00
#
_symmetry.space_group_name_H-M   'P 1'
#
loop_
_entity.id
_entity.type
_entity.pdbx_description
1 polymer ?
#
loop_
_entity_poly.entity_id
_entity_poly.type
_entity_poly.pdbx_seq_one_letter_code
_entity_poly.pdbx_strand_id
1 'polypeptide(L)'
;MWISSIVPVRKNNGHIRVCVDFRDLNNACPKDDFPLPIAELLIDATTGHEALSFMDGSSGYNQIRMAPANEELTAFRTPKSIYML
;
A
#
# COMPACT_ATOMS: atom_id res chain seq x y z
N MET A 1 5.88 -5.81 20.64
CA MET A 1 5.95 -6.26 19.25
C MET A 1 4.54 -6.37 18.70
N TRP A 2 4.24 -5.59 17.66
CA TRP A 2 2.98 -5.69 16.94
C TRP A 2 2.98 -6.98 16.11
N ILE A 3 1.85 -7.68 15.96
CA ILE A 3 1.77 -8.87 15.10
C ILE A 3 0.42 -8.89 14.39
N SER A 4 0.46 -8.82 13.05
CA SER A 4 -0.72 -8.91 12.20
C SER A 4 -0.94 -10.33 11.67
N SER A 5 -2.19 -10.65 11.33
CA SER A 5 -2.55 -11.94 10.71
C SER A 5 -2.47 -11.87 9.18
N ILE A 6 -2.29 -13.01 8.52
CA ILE A 6 -2.39 -13.10 7.06
C ILE A 6 -3.75 -13.64 6.64
N VAL A 7 -4.28 -13.10 5.55
CA VAL A 7 -5.56 -13.46 4.93
C VAL A 7 -5.29 -13.81 3.47
N PRO A 8 -5.24 -15.10 3.11
CA PRO A 8 -5.17 -15.53 1.72
C PRO A 8 -6.48 -15.20 1.00
N VAL A 9 -6.39 -14.47 -0.12
CA VAL A 9 -7.53 -14.08 -0.95
C VAL A 9 -7.37 -14.68 -2.35
N ARG A 10 -8.38 -15.41 -2.82
CA ARG A 10 -8.40 -15.93 -4.19
C ARG A 10 -8.86 -14.82 -5.15
N LYS A 11 -8.01 -14.48 -6.12
CA LYS A 11 -8.35 -13.56 -7.21
C LYS A 11 -9.19 -14.26 -8.28
N ASN A 12 -9.92 -13.48 -9.08
CA ASN A 12 -10.73 -13.99 -10.19
C ASN A 12 -9.89 -14.73 -11.25
N ASN A 13 -8.62 -14.37 -11.39
CA ASN A 13 -7.66 -15.05 -12.28
C ASN A 13 -7.08 -16.35 -11.69
N GLY A 14 -7.60 -16.84 -10.57
CA GLY A 14 -7.19 -18.09 -9.93
C GLY A 14 -5.96 -17.97 -9.02
N HIS A 15 -5.20 -16.87 -9.10
CA HIS A 15 -4.03 -16.65 -8.23
C HIS A 15 -4.44 -16.32 -6.79
N ILE A 16 -3.58 -16.67 -5.82
CA ILE A 16 -3.75 -16.29 -4.42
C ILE A 16 -2.97 -15.01 -4.14
N ARG A 17 -3.62 -14.03 -3.51
CA ARG A 17 -2.97 -12.85 -2.92
C ARG A 17 -2.94 -13.03 -1.42
N VAL A 18 -1.76 -12.96 -0.81
CA VAL A 18 -1.64 -12.87 0.64
C VAL A 18 -1.86 -11.41 1.05
N CYS A 19 -2.90 -11.16 1.84
CA CYS A 19 -3.15 -9.86 2.44
C CYS A 19 -2.72 -9.89 3.91
N VAL A 20 -2.05 -8.85 4.41
CA VAL A 20 -1.78 -8.70 5.85
C VAL A 20 -2.89 -7.85 6.45
N ASP A 21 -3.49 -8.31 7.54
CA ASP A 21 -4.57 -7.62 8.22
C ASP A 21 -4.03 -6.54 9.16
N PHE A 22 -3.80 -5.35 8.60
CA PHE A 22 -3.31 -4.17 9.33
C PHE A 22 -4.44 -3.30 9.93
N ARG A 23 -5.68 -3.80 10.08
CA ARG A 23 -6.80 -2.97 10.57
C ARG A 23 -6.50 -2.30 11.92
N ASP A 24 -6.02 -3.07 12.88
CA ASP A 24 -5.68 -2.55 14.21
C ASP A 24 -4.47 -1.59 14.14
N LEU A 25 -3.51 -1.84 13.24
CA LEU A 25 -2.31 -1.01 13.07
C LEU A 25 -2.69 0.34 12.48
N ASN A 26 -3.53 0.33 11.46
CA ASN A 26 -4.04 1.51 10.79
C ASN A 26 -4.91 2.37 11.72
N ASN A 27 -5.62 1.75 12.67
CA ASN A 27 -6.39 2.49 13.68
C ASN A 27 -5.49 3.15 14.74
N ALA A 28 -4.35 2.54 15.06
CA ALA A 28 -3.38 3.09 16.02
C ALA A 28 -2.45 4.14 15.38
N CYS A 29 -2.23 4.06 14.07
CA CYS A 29 -1.38 4.98 13.32
C CYS A 29 -2.08 6.34 13.13
N PRO A 30 -1.39 7.47 13.43
CA PRO A 30 -1.88 8.79 13.02
C PRO A 30 -2.10 8.82 11.51
N LYS A 31 -3.22 9.41 11.07
CA LYS A 31 -3.46 9.64 9.65
C LYS A 31 -2.51 10.72 9.14
N ASP A 32 -1.89 10.43 8.00
CA ASP A 32 -1.19 11.43 7.20
C ASP A 32 -2.17 11.94 6.14
N ASP A 33 -2.67 13.16 6.33
CA ASP A 33 -3.64 13.81 5.44
C ASP A 33 -2.92 14.52 4.28
N PHE A 34 -2.05 13.79 3.57
CA PHE A 34 -1.39 14.31 2.38
C PHE A 34 -2.47 14.71 1.35
N PRO A 35 -2.47 15.97 0.88
CA PRO A 35 -3.50 16.44 -0.04
C PRO A 35 -3.37 15.72 -1.38
N LEU A 36 -4.31 14.82 -1.66
CA LEU A 36 -4.43 14.20 -2.97
C LEU A 36 -5.03 15.23 -3.95
N PRO A 37 -4.45 15.42 -5.13
CA PRO A 37 -4.99 16.34 -6.11
C PRO A 37 -6.38 15.88 -6.55
N ILE A 38 -7.35 16.81 -6.56
CA ILE A 38 -8.67 16.54 -7.11
C ILE A 38 -8.58 16.40 -8.64
N ALA A 39 -9.46 15.58 -9.21
CA ALA A 39 -9.44 15.28 -10.64
C ALA A 39 -9.51 16.54 -11.51
N GLU A 40 -10.26 17.56 -11.09
CA GLU A 40 -10.38 18.85 -11.80
C GLU A 40 -9.03 19.56 -11.93
N LEU A 41 -8.23 19.59 -10.86
CA LEU A 41 -6.87 20.18 -10.91
C LEU A 41 -5.95 19.44 -11.88
N LEU A 42 -6.10 18.12 -11.99
CA LEU A 42 -5.32 17.31 -12.94
C LEU A 42 -5.76 17.57 -14.39
N ILE A 43 -7.06 17.79 -14.63
CA ILE A 43 -7.60 18.11 -15.95
C ILE A 43 -7.14 19.50 -16.39
N ASP A 44 -7.24 20.50 -15.50
CA ASP A 44 -6.78 21.85 -15.78
C ASP A 44 -5.26 21.87 -16.07
N ALA A 45 -4.48 21.14 -15.27
CA ALA A 45 -3.03 21.02 -15.45
C ALA A 45 -2.62 20.31 -16.75
N THR A 46 -3.51 19.50 -17.34
CA THR A 46 -3.24 18.76 -18.59
C THR A 46 -3.86 19.44 -19.82
N THR A 47 -4.64 20.50 -19.64
CA THR A 47 -5.30 21.22 -20.72
C THR A 47 -4.29 21.98 -21.58
N GLY A 48 -4.43 21.87 -22.91
CA GLY A 48 -3.54 22.54 -23.87
C GLY A 48 -2.28 21.76 -24.25
N HIS A 49 -2.06 20.57 -23.67
CA HIS A 49 -1.02 19.65 -24.13
C HIS A 49 -1.51 18.79 -25.29
N GLU A 50 -0.67 18.64 -26.33
CA GLU A 50 -1.00 17.86 -27.53
C GLU A 50 -0.97 16.33 -27.31
N ALA A 51 -0.27 15.87 -26.28
CA ALA A 51 -0.13 14.46 -25.94
C ALA A 51 0.05 14.26 -24.42
N LEU A 52 -0.46 13.14 -23.93
CA LEU A 52 -0.28 12.67 -22.55
C LEU A 52 0.31 11.27 -22.57
N SER A 53 1.22 10.99 -21.65
CA SER A 53 1.75 9.65 -21.39
C SER A 53 1.40 9.22 -19.96
N PHE A 54 1.01 7.96 -19.82
CA PHE A 54 0.62 7.38 -18.53
C PHE A 54 1.66 6.34 -18.13
N MET A 55 2.26 6.52 -16.96
CA MET A 55 3.16 5.55 -16.36
C MET A 55 2.39 4.73 -15.33
N ASP A 56 2.57 3.41 -15.34
CA ASP A 56 1.97 2.53 -14.34
C ASP A 56 2.84 2.48 -13.07
N GLY A 57 2.29 2.99 -11.97
CA GLY A 57 2.88 2.93 -10.63
C GLY A 57 2.33 1.79 -9.77
N SER A 58 1.68 0.77 -10.35
CA SER A 58 0.98 -0.30 -9.61
C SER A 58 1.81 -1.02 -8.55
N SER A 59 3.14 -1.05 -8.72
CA SER A 59 4.08 -1.67 -7.78
C SER A 59 4.71 -0.68 -6.77
N GLY A 60 4.29 0.58 -6.76
CA GLY A 60 4.91 1.64 -5.96
C GLY A 60 4.98 1.34 -4.46
N TYR A 61 3.97 0.66 -3.91
CA TYR A 61 3.96 0.23 -2.51
C TYR A 61 5.15 -0.67 -2.12
N ASN A 62 5.69 -1.46 -3.06
CA ASN A 62 6.77 -2.39 -2.79
C ASN A 62 8.16 -1.82 -3.11
N GLN A 63 8.22 -0.61 -3.68
CA GLN A 63 9.48 0.04 -4.07
C GLN A 63 10.00 1.00 -3.01
N ILE A 64 9.10 1.53 -2.17
CA ILE A 64 9.44 2.42 -1.06
C ILE A 64 9.73 1.57 0.17
N ARG A 65 10.93 1.71 0.73
CA ARG A 65 11.30 1.00 1.95
C ARG A 65 10.61 1.58 3.16
N MET A 66 10.24 0.72 4.10
CA MET A 66 9.81 1.14 5.42
C MET A 66 10.95 1.87 6.14
N ALA A 67 10.60 2.85 6.98
CA ALA A 67 11.56 3.46 7.87
C ALA A 67 12.04 2.40 8.88
N PRO A 68 13.35 2.29 9.19
CA PRO A 68 13.87 1.23 10.06
C PRO A 68 13.19 1.16 11.44
N ALA A 69 12.79 2.30 12.00
CA ALA A 69 12.09 2.38 13.28
C ALA A 69 10.66 1.79 13.26
N ASN A 70 10.08 1.62 12.07
CA ASN A 70 8.69 1.21 11.86
C ASN A 70 8.56 -0.20 11.25
N GLU A 71 9.65 -0.83 10.82
CA GLU A 71 9.63 -2.18 10.23
C GLU A 71 8.97 -3.20 11.18
N GLU A 72 9.27 -3.14 12.47
CA GLU A 72 8.69 -4.03 13.49
C GLU A 72 7.16 -3.88 13.64
N LEU A 73 6.60 -2.73 13.27
CA LEU A 73 5.15 -2.51 13.31
C LEU A 73 4.44 -3.26 12.18
N THR A 74 5.15 -3.55 11.10
CA THR A 74 4.61 -4.28 9.94
C THR A 74 4.69 -5.80 10.09
N ALA A 75 5.14 -6.30 11.24
CA ALA A 75 5.34 -7.71 11.46
C ALA A 75 4.03 -8.52 11.30
N PHE A 76 4.12 -9.66 10.63
CA PHE A 76 3.01 -10.58 10.42
C PHE A 76 3.41 -12.04 10.62
N ARG A 77 2.47 -12.84 11.14
CA ARG A 77 2.70 -14.25 11.44
C ARG A 77 2.24 -15.14 10.30
N THR A 78 3.13 -16.03 9.85
CA THR A 78 2.81 -17.18 9.01
C THR A 78 2.89 -18.48 9.84
N PRO A 79 2.44 -19.63 9.33
CA PRO A 79 2.63 -20.91 10.02
C PRO A 79 4.10 -21.31 10.26
N LYS A 80 5.04 -20.73 9.50
CA LYS A 80 6.48 -21.07 9.59
C LYS A 80 7.25 -20.11 10.48
N SER A 81 7.00 -18.82 10.34
CA SER A 81 7.77 -17.76 11.00
C SER A 81 7.00 -16.44 11.02
N ILE A 82 7.55 -15.48 11.75
CA ILE A 82 7.20 -14.06 11.68
C ILE A 82 8.12 -13.39 10.65
N TYR A 83 7.55 -12.49 9.86
CA TYR A 83 8.24 -11.68 8.86
C TYR A 83 7.84 -10.21 9.01
N MET A 84 8.66 -9.30 8.51
CA MET A 84 8.42 -7.85 8.45
C MET A 84 8.51 -7.39 6.99
N LEU A 85 7.82 -6.31 6.64
CA LEU A 85 7.81 -5.71 5.30
C LEU A 85 8.97 -4.73 5.09
#